data_AF-A0A519BA61-F1
#
_entry.id   AF-A0A519BA61-F1
#
_cell.length_a   1.000
_cell.length_b   1.000
_cell.length_c   1.000
_cell.angle_alpha   90.00
_cell.angle_beta   90.00
_cell.angle_gamma   90.00
#
_symmetry.space_group_name_H-M   'P 1'
#
loop_
_entity.id
_entity.type
_entity.pdbx_description
1 polymer ?
#
loop_
_entity_poly.entity_id
_entity_poly.type
_entity_poly.pdbx_seq_one_letter_code
_entity_poly.pdbx_strand_id
1 'polypeptide(L)'
;MNIGRLYFLFILLIDFFIIFIFISPSFATKITDNNTIVAVKKRGLFNDKNILSPIRVYLKNLRIVEHTLPTGRKITPFGLINGTPNFATNVAVWHNLVAVLANGATFYQSVTVYNKHTLSKIAQYRAYKERRLKKFKHPNFVVYNPKQAKSASINKTMARFSYARNKNQDLFQGLAFAPNGIIYAAGGGVNDIVALKLIKNKLIVVKKYALKYQPFPKNQYPYQYQGHQFKKPYLFYPDFIAVSKNGKYLYTSGLLSNSVARIDLITGKTAYVNAGPYPFALSLSDNDKRLVVSDWGTNGVTVINPITMKKSGFVYTGKRLTKDSYGAGVHPTAITDIKGTPYVLIADSNNDYIYEINSKTLKVVKVINDAPYNNAPPGSYPDGIAFKDNKIYVANAGNNDIAIYNLKSGKRTGLIPAAWYPTAVASSKNSIYIVNAKGLGSGPNIYYQWIGDFMDGVVQKVNLNYAFKHIKYLTYRSLKNNGFLLSQRLTLEAQNSKIAKFLRSHIKYVVFILRENKTFDEDFGDYKRAGAWADPHLDLYNKKELPNAYKLADNYALFVNFMADGEVTAQGHEWTTGASDSDFVQRTWPEYYSGRGLVGNPG
;
A
#
# COMPACT_ATOMS: atom_id res chain seq x y z
N MET A 1 44.37 33.43 21.99
CA MET A 1 44.11 32.00 21.71
C MET A 1 42.85 31.90 20.86
N ASN A 2 42.95 31.39 19.62
CA ASN A 2 41.80 31.30 18.72
C ASN A 2 40.91 30.09 19.07
N ILE A 3 39.64 30.34 19.35
CA ILE A 3 38.64 29.29 19.57
C ILE A 3 38.18 28.77 18.21
N GLY A 4 38.79 27.67 17.75
CA GLY A 4 38.49 27.04 16.48
C GLY A 4 37.03 26.55 16.42
N ARG A 5 36.27 27.00 15.42
CA ARG A 5 34.88 26.58 15.19
C ARG A 5 34.82 25.11 14.74
N LEU A 6 34.06 24.28 15.44
CA LEU A 6 33.79 22.88 15.07
C LEU A 6 32.56 22.80 14.12
N TYR A 7 32.76 22.25 12.92
CA TYR A 7 31.72 21.93 11.93
C TYR A 7 31.70 20.39 11.71
N PHE A 8 30.51 19.75 11.67
CA PHE A 8 30.35 18.28 11.67
C PHE A 8 29.22 17.81 10.70
N LEU A 9 29.38 16.65 10.00
CA LEU A 9 28.68 16.29 8.74
C LEU A 9 28.69 14.76 8.43
N PHE A 10 27.67 14.14 7.78
CA PHE A 10 27.35 12.70 8.00
C PHE A 10 26.70 11.75 6.90
N ILE A 11 27.19 10.48 6.67
CA ILE A 11 26.73 9.33 5.76
C ILE A 11 26.64 7.69 6.20
N LEU A 12 25.67 7.08 7.03
CA LEU A 12 25.06 5.73 7.51
C LEU A 12 24.29 4.78 6.50
N LEU A 13 24.39 3.44 6.52
CA LEU A 13 23.70 2.57 5.51
C LEU A 13 22.52 1.64 5.92
N ILE A 14 21.45 1.64 5.10
CA ILE A 14 20.53 0.51 4.81
C ILE A 14 21.03 -0.11 3.49
N ASP A 15 20.62 -1.34 3.16
CA ASP A 15 20.60 -1.79 1.75
C ASP A 15 19.86 -0.75 0.87
N PHE A 16 20.62 -0.06 -0.02
CA PHE A 16 20.30 1.13 -0.86
C PHE A 16 20.60 2.55 -0.32
N PHE A 17 21.21 2.77 0.86
CA PHE A 17 21.27 4.11 1.48
C PHE A 17 22.58 4.41 2.22
N ILE A 18 22.91 5.72 2.46
CA ILE A 18 24.09 6.23 3.22
C ILE A 18 23.75 7.63 3.97
N ILE A 19 23.78 7.84 5.34
CA ILE A 19 23.36 9.00 6.30
C ILE A 19 23.94 9.24 7.85
N PHE A 20 25.24 9.44 8.23
CA PHE A 20 26.10 8.96 9.43
C PHE A 20 25.86 9.66 10.81
N ILE A 21 26.74 9.37 11.82
CA ILE A 21 27.15 10.20 12.98
C ILE A 21 28.69 9.99 13.35
N PHE A 22 29.39 10.89 14.11
CA PHE A 22 30.84 10.80 14.56
C PHE A 22 30.99 11.02 16.07
N ILE A 23 32.05 10.47 16.68
CA ILE A 23 32.50 10.72 18.06
C ILE A 23 34.05 10.65 18.11
N SER A 24 34.69 11.41 19.02
CA SER A 24 36.14 11.36 19.29
C SER A 24 36.51 10.17 20.20
N PRO A 25 37.67 9.51 20.02
CA PRO A 25 38.01 8.29 20.75
C PRO A 25 38.59 8.54 22.16
N SER A 26 37.82 8.19 23.19
CA SER A 26 38.37 7.81 24.50
C SER A 26 37.40 6.84 25.20
N PHE A 27 37.91 5.71 25.70
CA PHE A 27 37.17 4.59 26.32
C PHE A 27 36.23 3.79 25.41
N ALA A 28 36.81 2.79 24.74
CA ALA A 28 36.10 1.66 24.17
C ALA A 28 36.70 0.33 24.69
N THR A 29 36.32 -0.07 25.91
CA THR A 29 36.63 -1.40 26.46
C THR A 29 35.43 -2.00 27.19
N LYS A 30 35.09 -3.24 26.81
CA LYS A 30 34.12 -4.16 27.46
C LYS A 30 32.68 -3.67 27.63
N ILE A 31 31.88 -3.87 26.58
CA ILE A 31 30.55 -4.51 26.73
C ILE A 31 30.45 -5.61 25.67
N THR A 32 30.75 -6.85 26.06
CA THR A 32 30.56 -8.06 25.24
C THR A 32 29.34 -8.83 25.75
N ASP A 33 28.14 -8.36 25.42
CA ASP A 33 26.93 -9.16 25.59
C ASP A 33 26.81 -10.15 24.43
N ASN A 34 27.41 -11.33 24.62
CA ASN A 34 27.27 -12.49 23.75
C ASN A 34 25.82 -12.99 23.78
N ASN A 35 24.97 -12.48 22.89
CA ASN A 35 23.74 -13.07 22.33
C ASN A 35 23.12 -12.00 21.40
N THR A 36 23.17 -12.08 20.06
CA THR A 36 22.52 -13.13 19.26
C THR A 36 23.01 -13.06 17.79
N ILE A 37 24.28 -13.37 17.51
CA ILE A 37 24.75 -13.52 16.12
C ILE A 37 24.49 -14.96 15.67
N VAL A 38 23.29 -15.21 15.15
CA VAL A 38 23.00 -16.47 14.45
C VAL A 38 23.69 -16.41 13.09
N ALA A 39 24.89 -16.96 13.02
CA ALA A 39 25.59 -17.17 11.76
C ALA A 39 24.70 -17.95 10.79
N VAL A 40 24.44 -17.38 9.61
CA VAL A 40 23.65 -18.00 8.53
C VAL A 40 24.48 -19.11 7.86
N LYS A 41 24.72 -20.20 8.60
CA LYS A 41 25.35 -21.42 8.06
C LYS A 41 24.30 -22.24 7.31
N LYS A 42 24.50 -22.36 5.99
CA LYS A 42 23.89 -23.32 5.04
C LYS A 42 22.97 -24.38 5.66
N ARG A 43 21.65 -24.14 5.65
CA ARG A 43 20.62 -25.20 5.62
C ARG A 43 19.52 -24.79 4.66
N GLY A 44 19.14 -25.71 3.78
CA GLY A 44 18.26 -25.44 2.64
C GLY A 44 16.81 -25.20 3.05
N LEU A 45 16.45 -23.93 3.22
CA LEU A 45 15.10 -23.42 3.04
C LEU A 45 15.20 -22.24 2.08
N PHE A 46 14.90 -22.48 0.79
CA PHE A 46 14.58 -21.37 -0.11
C PHE A 46 13.35 -20.68 0.49
N ASN A 47 13.54 -19.46 0.96
CA ASN A 47 12.50 -18.63 1.55
C ASN A 47 11.61 -18.06 0.43
N ASP A 48 10.98 -18.96 -0.33
CA ASP A 48 10.15 -18.62 -1.47
C ASP A 48 8.85 -18.00 -0.97
N LYS A 49 8.82 -16.66 -1.01
CA LYS A 49 7.69 -15.84 -0.57
C LYS A 49 6.46 -15.96 -1.47
N ASN A 50 6.56 -16.68 -2.59
CA ASN A 50 5.53 -16.80 -3.60
C ASN A 50 4.48 -17.86 -3.23
N ILE A 51 3.26 -17.41 -2.88
CA ILE A 51 2.14 -18.31 -2.61
C ILE A 51 1.48 -18.74 -3.94
N LEU A 52 1.93 -19.88 -4.48
CA LEU A 52 1.46 -20.43 -5.76
C LEU A 52 0.05 -21.05 -5.68
N SER A 53 -0.36 -21.56 -4.51
CA SER A 53 -1.63 -22.26 -4.27
C SER A 53 -2.22 -21.90 -2.90
N PRO A 54 -3.50 -22.21 -2.62
CA PRO A 54 -4.11 -21.89 -1.34
C PRO A 54 -3.44 -22.59 -0.15
N ILE A 55 -3.00 -21.82 0.85
CA ILE A 55 -2.39 -22.31 2.10
C ILE A 55 -3.34 -21.97 3.25
N ARG A 56 -3.79 -22.99 4.00
CA ARG A 56 -4.46 -22.77 5.29
C ARG A 56 -3.39 -22.60 6.36
N VAL A 57 -3.38 -21.47 7.06
CA VAL A 57 -2.41 -21.14 8.10
C VAL A 57 -2.91 -21.60 9.47
N TYR A 58 -2.05 -22.31 10.19
CA TYR A 58 -2.23 -22.77 11.56
C TYR A 58 -0.86 -22.89 12.24
N LEU A 59 -0.81 -23.05 13.57
CA LEU A 59 0.45 -22.98 14.34
C LEU A 59 1.57 -23.89 13.81
N LYS A 60 1.25 -25.12 13.37
CA LYS A 60 2.23 -26.09 12.88
C LYS A 60 2.90 -25.68 11.55
N ASN A 61 2.21 -24.94 10.67
CA ASN A 61 2.77 -24.50 9.38
C ASN A 61 3.05 -22.99 9.31
N LEU A 62 2.88 -22.27 10.43
CA LEU A 62 3.09 -20.82 10.51
C LEU A 62 4.49 -20.39 10.04
N ARG A 63 5.52 -21.20 10.29
CA ARG A 63 6.91 -20.94 9.83
C ARG A 63 7.09 -20.91 8.31
N ILE A 64 6.11 -21.38 7.52
CA ILE A 64 6.13 -21.33 6.06
C ILE A 64 5.68 -19.94 5.54
N VAL A 65 4.95 -19.18 6.36
CA VAL A 65 4.31 -17.90 5.98
C VAL A 65 4.60 -16.75 6.96
N GLU A 66 5.38 -17.02 8.02
CA GLU A 66 5.89 -16.00 8.94
C GLU A 66 7.18 -15.43 8.38
N HIS A 67 7.19 -14.13 8.08
CA HIS A 67 8.36 -13.40 7.61
C HIS A 67 8.70 -12.23 8.52
N THR A 68 9.99 -11.96 8.65
CA THR A 68 10.51 -10.72 9.23
C THR A 68 10.70 -9.70 8.12
N LEU A 69 10.22 -8.48 8.35
CA LEU A 69 10.40 -7.30 7.50
C LEU A 69 11.81 -6.70 7.67
N PRO A 70 12.27 -5.84 6.73
CA PRO A 70 13.49 -5.08 6.91
C PRO A 70 13.54 -4.38 8.28
N THR A 71 12.44 -3.75 8.71
CA THR A 71 12.27 -3.11 10.04
C THR A 71 12.20 -4.07 11.24
N GLY A 72 12.52 -5.36 11.08
CA GLY A 72 12.48 -6.37 12.16
C GLY A 72 11.07 -6.80 12.61
N ARG A 73 10.03 -6.12 12.13
CA ARG A 73 8.62 -6.45 12.38
C ARG A 73 8.24 -7.81 11.76
N LYS A 74 7.23 -8.48 12.30
CA LYS A 74 6.80 -9.81 11.82
C LYS A 74 5.46 -9.77 11.10
N ILE A 75 5.37 -10.47 9.97
CA ILE A 75 4.12 -10.68 9.22
C ILE A 75 3.68 -12.11 9.41
N THR A 76 2.46 -12.33 9.92
CA THR A 76 1.99 -13.68 10.31
C THR A 76 0.51 -13.86 9.95
N PRO A 77 0.19 -13.97 8.65
CA PRO A 77 -1.19 -13.88 8.14
C PRO A 77 -2.05 -15.03 8.65
N PHE A 78 -3.35 -14.78 8.83
CA PHE A 78 -4.26 -15.71 9.49
C PHE A 78 -5.38 -16.23 8.59
N GLY A 79 -5.70 -17.53 8.70
CA GLY A 79 -6.83 -18.14 8.00
C GLY A 79 -6.41 -18.92 6.76
N LEU A 80 -6.99 -18.60 5.60
CA LEU A 80 -6.68 -19.23 4.30
C LEU A 80 -6.12 -18.16 3.38
N ILE A 81 -4.94 -18.36 2.78
CA ILE A 81 -4.28 -17.37 1.93
C ILE A 81 -3.96 -17.93 0.54
N ASN A 82 -3.88 -17.07 -0.48
CA ASN A 82 -3.34 -17.39 -1.80
C ASN A 82 -2.63 -16.15 -2.39
N GLY A 83 -1.58 -16.33 -3.19
CA GLY A 83 -0.83 -15.22 -3.77
C GLY A 83 -1.59 -14.51 -4.90
N THR A 84 -1.49 -13.19 -4.93
CA THR A 84 -1.94 -12.32 -6.02
C THR A 84 -0.71 -11.77 -6.74
N PRO A 85 -0.83 -11.25 -7.98
CA PRO A 85 0.21 -10.39 -8.54
C PRO A 85 0.52 -9.21 -7.59
N ASN A 86 1.72 -8.65 -7.72
CA ASN A 86 2.19 -7.45 -7.00
C ASN A 86 1.13 -6.34 -6.90
N PHE A 87 1.06 -5.73 -5.72
CA PHE A 87 0.19 -4.62 -5.35
C PHE A 87 -1.29 -4.86 -5.67
N ALA A 88 -1.90 -5.81 -4.96
CA ALA A 88 -3.35 -5.94 -4.88
C ALA A 88 -3.95 -4.71 -4.17
N THR A 89 -4.89 -4.03 -4.81
CA THR A 89 -5.47 -2.75 -4.35
C THR A 89 -6.91 -2.86 -3.89
N ASN A 90 -7.66 -3.86 -4.37
CA ASN A 90 -9.10 -3.97 -4.10
C ASN A 90 -9.60 -5.42 -4.13
N VAL A 91 -10.66 -5.70 -3.38
CA VAL A 91 -11.30 -7.02 -3.27
C VAL A 91 -12.83 -6.88 -3.21
N ALA A 92 -13.53 -7.66 -4.02
CA ALA A 92 -14.99 -7.69 -4.07
C ALA A 92 -15.51 -9.14 -3.94
N VAL A 93 -16.71 -9.32 -3.37
CA VAL A 93 -17.28 -10.65 -3.09
C VAL A 93 -18.71 -10.73 -3.62
N TRP A 94 -19.02 -11.79 -4.38
CA TRP A 94 -20.36 -12.04 -4.91
C TRP A 94 -20.65 -13.53 -4.98
N HIS A 95 -21.76 -13.97 -4.38
CA HIS A 95 -22.17 -15.38 -4.28
C HIS A 95 -21.02 -16.30 -3.82
N ASN A 96 -20.46 -17.13 -4.70
CA ASN A 96 -19.36 -18.05 -4.42
C ASN A 96 -18.01 -17.60 -5.00
N LEU A 97 -17.91 -16.34 -5.44
CA LEU A 97 -16.73 -15.74 -6.05
C LEU A 97 -16.13 -14.64 -5.16
N VAL A 98 -14.82 -14.49 -5.25
CA VAL A 98 -14.06 -13.34 -4.77
C VAL A 98 -13.25 -12.82 -5.96
N ALA A 99 -13.39 -11.54 -6.30
CA ALA A 99 -12.55 -10.89 -7.30
C ALA A 99 -11.50 -10.03 -6.58
N VAL A 100 -10.28 -10.02 -7.09
CA VAL A 100 -9.18 -9.17 -6.62
C VAL A 100 -8.61 -8.39 -7.79
N LEU A 101 -8.40 -7.09 -7.62
CA LEU A 101 -7.69 -6.24 -8.57
C LEU A 101 -6.26 -6.02 -8.07
N ALA A 102 -5.28 -6.17 -8.96
CA ALA A 102 -3.88 -5.84 -8.70
C ALA A 102 -3.30 -4.93 -9.79
N ASN A 103 -2.62 -3.87 -9.35
CA ASN A 103 -2.08 -2.77 -10.17
C ASN A 103 -0.61 -2.45 -9.81
N GLY A 104 0.17 -3.46 -9.41
CA GLY A 104 1.59 -3.30 -9.09
C GLY A 104 2.50 -2.97 -10.27
N ALA A 105 3.79 -2.80 -9.97
CA ALA A 105 4.80 -2.31 -10.91
C ALA A 105 5.18 -3.30 -12.04
N THR A 106 4.48 -4.44 -12.14
CA THR A 106 4.61 -5.37 -13.28
C THR A 106 4.13 -4.72 -14.59
N PHE A 107 4.44 -5.37 -15.70
CA PHE A 107 3.99 -4.95 -17.04
C PHE A 107 2.47 -5.08 -17.29
N TYR A 108 1.71 -5.72 -16.40
CA TYR A 108 0.27 -5.91 -16.55
C TYR A 108 -0.49 -5.63 -15.24
N GLN A 109 -1.78 -5.37 -15.36
CA GLN A 109 -2.72 -5.24 -14.25
C GLN A 109 -3.70 -6.40 -14.37
N SER A 110 -4.32 -6.82 -13.28
CA SER A 110 -5.21 -7.97 -13.35
C SER A 110 -6.45 -7.87 -12.49
N VAL A 111 -7.53 -8.48 -13.00
CA VAL A 111 -8.66 -8.92 -12.18
C VAL A 111 -8.58 -10.43 -12.09
N THR A 112 -8.38 -10.96 -10.89
CA THR A 112 -8.30 -12.41 -10.63
C THR A 112 -9.52 -12.85 -9.83
N VAL A 113 -10.25 -13.84 -10.32
CA VAL A 113 -11.40 -14.43 -9.64
C VAL A 113 -10.99 -15.73 -8.97
N TYR A 114 -11.39 -15.87 -7.71
CA TYR A 114 -11.13 -16.98 -6.82
C TYR A 114 -12.44 -17.61 -6.35
N ASN A 115 -12.39 -18.91 -6.05
CA ASN A 115 -13.46 -19.58 -5.32
C ASN A 115 -13.52 -19.04 -3.88
N LYS A 116 -14.66 -18.51 -3.45
CA LYS A 116 -14.86 -17.93 -2.11
C LYS A 116 -14.58 -18.93 -0.98
N HIS A 117 -14.79 -20.22 -1.20
CA HIS A 117 -14.62 -21.24 -0.16
C HIS A 117 -13.17 -21.67 0.01
N THR A 118 -12.49 -21.98 -1.10
CA THR A 118 -11.14 -22.57 -1.14
C THR A 118 -10.02 -21.59 -1.47
N LEU A 119 -10.32 -20.35 -1.85
CA LEU A 119 -9.39 -19.40 -2.48
C LEU A 119 -8.61 -19.98 -3.68
N SER A 120 -9.09 -21.04 -4.33
CA SER A 120 -8.52 -21.53 -5.59
C SER A 120 -8.76 -20.52 -6.71
N LYS A 121 -7.72 -20.21 -7.51
CA LYS A 121 -7.84 -19.34 -8.69
C LYS A 121 -8.76 -20.00 -9.72
N ILE A 122 -9.78 -19.28 -10.19
CA ILE A 122 -10.74 -19.74 -11.21
C ILE A 122 -10.36 -19.18 -12.58
N ALA A 123 -10.18 -17.86 -12.66
CA ALA A 123 -9.94 -17.14 -13.92
C ALA A 123 -9.16 -15.84 -13.65
N GLN A 124 -8.48 -15.32 -14.66
CA GLN A 124 -7.83 -14.01 -14.57
C GLN A 124 -7.90 -13.27 -15.91
N TYR A 125 -8.20 -11.98 -15.82
CA TYR A 125 -8.09 -11.00 -16.89
C TYR A 125 -6.79 -10.23 -16.72
N ARG A 126 -6.01 -10.05 -17.79
CA ARG A 126 -4.79 -9.22 -17.80
C ARG A 126 -4.92 -8.05 -18.76
N ALA A 127 -4.73 -6.84 -18.23
CA ALA A 127 -4.65 -5.58 -18.97
C ALA A 127 -3.20 -5.14 -19.13
N TYR A 128 -2.82 -4.62 -20.30
CA TYR A 128 -1.51 -3.98 -20.49
C TYR A 128 -1.48 -3.06 -21.73
N LYS A 129 -0.69 -1.98 -21.62
CA LYS A 129 -0.40 -1.03 -22.72
C LYS A 129 0.69 -1.60 -23.63
N GLU A 130 0.44 -1.68 -24.95
CA GLU A 130 1.30 -2.41 -25.90
C GLU A 130 2.70 -1.77 -26.11
N ARG A 131 2.83 -0.47 -25.85
CA ARG A 131 3.96 0.38 -26.26
C ARG A 131 5.32 0.05 -25.62
N ARG A 132 5.38 -0.76 -24.54
CA ARG A 132 6.65 -1.11 -23.84
C ARG A 132 7.30 -2.44 -24.27
N LEU A 133 6.60 -3.36 -24.94
CA LEU A 133 7.21 -4.63 -25.38
C LEU A 133 8.27 -4.47 -26.49
N LYS A 134 8.24 -3.36 -27.25
CA LYS A 134 9.18 -3.09 -28.35
C LYS A 134 10.43 -2.29 -27.97
N LYS A 135 10.56 -1.78 -26.73
CA LYS A 135 11.63 -0.83 -26.35
C LYS A 135 12.70 -1.33 -25.36
N PHE A 136 12.56 -2.54 -24.81
CA PHE A 136 13.67 -3.19 -24.12
C PHE A 136 14.67 -3.75 -25.14
N LYS A 137 15.51 -2.88 -25.71
CA LYS A 137 16.85 -3.31 -26.12
C LYS A 137 17.60 -3.64 -24.83
N HIS A 138 18.09 -4.86 -24.69
CA HIS A 138 19.01 -5.19 -23.61
C HIS A 138 20.24 -4.26 -23.71
N PRO A 139 20.76 -3.73 -22.60
CA PRO A 139 22.06 -3.07 -22.61
C PRO A 139 23.10 -4.07 -23.14
N ASN A 140 24.03 -3.63 -24.00
CA ASN A 140 25.06 -4.51 -24.57
C ASN A 140 26.08 -5.01 -23.52
N PHE A 141 26.02 -4.49 -22.28
CA PHE A 141 26.77 -4.97 -21.14
C PHE A 141 25.82 -5.40 -20.03
N VAL A 142 25.39 -6.66 -20.03
CA VAL A 142 24.86 -7.29 -18.82
C VAL A 142 25.15 -8.79 -18.83
N VAL A 143 25.56 -9.32 -17.67
CA VAL A 143 25.38 -10.74 -17.31
C VAL A 143 23.89 -10.97 -17.00
N TYR A 144 23.02 -10.66 -17.97
CA TYR A 144 21.57 -10.81 -17.85
C TYR A 144 21.15 -12.07 -18.60
N ASN A 145 20.64 -13.05 -17.87
CA ASN A 145 19.97 -14.18 -18.47
C ASN A 145 18.44 -14.01 -18.39
N PRO A 146 17.78 -13.40 -19.41
CA PRO A 146 16.33 -13.20 -19.40
C PRO A 146 15.53 -14.51 -19.31
N LYS A 147 16.14 -15.67 -19.61
CA LYS A 147 15.49 -16.98 -19.47
C LYS A 147 15.39 -17.42 -18.00
N GLN A 148 16.31 -16.99 -17.13
CA GLN A 148 16.29 -17.28 -15.69
C GLN A 148 15.36 -16.33 -14.93
N ALA A 149 15.45 -15.01 -15.13
CA ALA A 149 14.56 -14.05 -14.45
C ALA A 149 13.06 -14.29 -14.78
N LYS A 150 12.73 -14.71 -16.01
CA LYS A 150 11.37 -15.13 -16.41
C LYS A 150 10.90 -16.45 -15.78
N SER A 151 11.77 -17.20 -15.11
CA SER A 151 11.45 -18.54 -14.60
C SER A 151 11.04 -18.58 -13.13
N ALA A 152 11.40 -17.57 -12.33
CA ALA A 152 11.17 -17.54 -10.89
C ALA A 152 9.87 -16.85 -10.44
N SER A 153 9.27 -15.96 -11.24
CA SER A 153 7.99 -15.32 -10.88
C SER A 153 6.79 -16.23 -11.16
N ILE A 154 5.70 -16.04 -10.39
CA ILE A 154 4.42 -16.78 -10.48
C ILE A 154 3.87 -16.87 -11.92
N ASN A 155 4.28 -15.95 -12.79
CA ASN A 155 4.01 -15.92 -14.23
C ASN A 155 4.20 -17.26 -14.96
N LYS A 156 5.17 -18.12 -14.58
CA LYS A 156 5.43 -19.38 -15.32
C LYS A 156 4.54 -20.55 -14.84
N THR A 157 4.37 -20.72 -13.53
CA THR A 157 3.42 -21.70 -12.94
C THR A 157 1.98 -21.43 -13.36
N MET A 158 1.68 -20.17 -13.69
CA MET A 158 0.41 -19.72 -14.24
C MET A 158 0.08 -20.25 -15.66
N ALA A 159 1.01 -20.85 -16.40
CA ALA A 159 0.79 -21.29 -17.79
C ALA A 159 -0.37 -22.31 -18.01
N ARG A 160 -0.95 -22.88 -16.95
CA ARG A 160 -2.09 -23.83 -17.03
C ARG A 160 -3.49 -23.21 -16.91
N PHE A 161 -3.64 -21.91 -16.61
CA PHE A 161 -4.97 -21.29 -16.47
C PHE A 161 -5.42 -20.56 -17.74
N SER A 162 -6.74 -20.43 -17.93
CA SER A 162 -7.31 -19.68 -19.04
C SER A 162 -7.31 -18.17 -18.77
N TYR A 163 -6.56 -17.42 -19.57
CA TYR A 163 -6.47 -15.96 -19.49
C TYR A 163 -7.18 -15.28 -20.65
N ALA A 164 -7.87 -14.17 -20.36
CA ALA A 164 -8.12 -13.15 -21.36
C ALA A 164 -7.04 -12.07 -21.27
N ARG A 165 -6.52 -11.67 -22.44
CA ARG A 165 -5.53 -10.59 -22.59
C ARG A 165 -6.18 -9.47 -23.38
N ASN A 166 -6.01 -8.23 -22.93
CA ASN A 166 -6.48 -7.07 -23.67
C ASN A 166 -5.32 -6.10 -23.90
N LYS A 167 -4.89 -6.00 -25.15
CA LYS A 167 -3.86 -5.02 -25.57
C LYS A 167 -4.47 -3.62 -25.50
N ASN A 168 -3.68 -2.65 -25.04
CA ASN A 168 -4.10 -1.25 -24.91
C ASN A 168 -5.26 -1.06 -23.90
N GLN A 169 -5.25 -1.88 -22.85
CA GLN A 169 -6.02 -1.69 -21.63
C GLN A 169 -5.10 -1.29 -20.48
N ASP A 170 -5.66 -0.58 -19.50
CA ASP A 170 -5.07 -0.32 -18.19
C ASP A 170 -6.11 -0.63 -17.08
N LEU A 171 -5.71 -0.74 -15.82
CA LEU A 171 -6.61 -0.86 -14.65
C LEU A 171 -6.01 -0.12 -13.45
N PHE A 172 -6.81 0.64 -12.70
CA PHE A 172 -6.32 1.33 -11.50
C PHE A 172 -6.68 0.60 -10.19
N GLN A 173 -7.80 0.92 -9.52
CA GLN A 173 -8.16 0.30 -8.23
C GLN A 173 -9.63 -0.10 -8.10
N GLY A 174 -10.57 0.57 -8.77
CA GLY A 174 -11.99 0.27 -8.65
C GLY A 174 -12.37 -1.10 -9.17
N LEU A 175 -13.06 -1.85 -8.32
CA LEU A 175 -13.55 -3.19 -8.59
C LEU A 175 -14.92 -3.36 -7.91
N ALA A 176 -15.95 -3.73 -8.67
CA ALA A 176 -17.27 -4.02 -8.12
C ALA A 176 -17.95 -5.18 -8.85
N PHE A 177 -18.79 -5.92 -8.14
CA PHE A 177 -19.78 -6.81 -8.76
C PHE A 177 -21.12 -6.07 -8.89
N ALA A 178 -21.77 -6.18 -10.05
CA ALA A 178 -23.21 -5.91 -10.16
C ALA A 178 -24.05 -7.03 -9.51
N PRO A 179 -25.33 -6.77 -9.21
CA PRO A 179 -26.27 -7.80 -8.75
C PRO A 179 -26.31 -9.05 -9.66
N ASN A 180 -26.17 -8.87 -10.98
CA ASN A 180 -26.17 -9.93 -11.99
C ASN A 180 -24.82 -10.68 -12.15
N GLY A 181 -23.81 -10.40 -11.31
CA GLY A 181 -22.51 -11.09 -11.34
C GLY A 181 -21.52 -10.61 -12.39
N ILE A 182 -21.84 -9.56 -13.17
CA ILE A 182 -20.83 -8.85 -13.98
C ILE A 182 -19.85 -8.15 -13.04
N ILE A 183 -18.56 -8.29 -13.32
CA ILE A 183 -17.49 -7.57 -12.63
C ILE A 183 -17.18 -6.32 -13.44
N TYR A 184 -17.24 -5.15 -12.81
CA TYR A 184 -16.71 -3.91 -13.37
C TYR A 184 -15.36 -3.61 -12.76
N ALA A 185 -14.40 -3.21 -13.61
CA ALA A 185 -13.10 -2.74 -13.18
C ALA A 185 -12.74 -1.43 -13.87
N ALA A 186 -12.10 -0.52 -13.13
CA ALA A 186 -11.83 0.83 -13.58
C ALA A 186 -10.52 0.90 -14.38
N GLY A 187 -10.59 1.50 -15.57
CA GLY A 187 -9.51 1.49 -16.55
C GLY A 187 -8.41 2.52 -16.35
N GLY A 188 -8.44 3.35 -15.30
CA GLY A 188 -7.39 4.35 -15.01
C GLY A 188 -6.91 5.12 -16.24
N GLY A 189 -5.64 4.94 -16.59
CA GLY A 189 -4.99 5.59 -17.72
C GLY A 189 -5.49 5.24 -19.14
N VAL A 190 -6.66 4.61 -19.32
CA VAL A 190 -7.36 4.48 -20.63
C VAL A 190 -8.81 5.01 -20.65
N ASN A 191 -9.29 5.67 -19.58
CA ASN A 191 -10.63 6.30 -19.54
C ASN A 191 -11.84 5.39 -19.84
N ASP A 192 -11.80 4.11 -19.45
CA ASP A 192 -12.97 3.25 -19.54
C ASP A 192 -13.31 2.55 -18.22
N ILE A 193 -14.54 2.05 -18.12
CA ILE A 193 -14.89 0.95 -17.23
C ILE A 193 -15.01 -0.31 -18.08
N VAL A 194 -14.24 -1.34 -17.74
CA VAL A 194 -14.35 -2.65 -18.40
C VAL A 194 -15.34 -3.54 -17.65
N ALA A 195 -16.30 -4.10 -18.38
CA ALA A 195 -17.25 -5.07 -17.87
C ALA A 195 -16.79 -6.49 -18.22
N LEU A 196 -16.59 -7.33 -17.21
CA LEU A 196 -16.09 -8.68 -17.32
C LEU A 196 -17.17 -9.69 -16.87
N LYS A 197 -17.36 -10.76 -17.64
CA LYS A 197 -18.24 -11.87 -17.29
C LYS A 197 -17.45 -13.17 -17.20
N LEU A 198 -17.69 -13.96 -16.16
CA LEU A 198 -17.11 -15.30 -16.00
C LEU A 198 -17.94 -16.32 -16.81
N ILE A 199 -17.33 -16.96 -17.80
CA ILE A 199 -17.94 -18.03 -18.62
C ILE A 199 -16.94 -19.18 -18.73
N LYS A 200 -17.33 -20.41 -18.37
CA LYS A 200 -16.50 -21.63 -18.46
C LYS A 200 -15.05 -21.43 -17.95
N ASN A 201 -14.92 -20.86 -16.74
CA ASN A 201 -13.64 -20.51 -16.10
C ASN A 201 -12.74 -19.52 -16.88
N LYS A 202 -13.32 -18.69 -17.75
CA LYS A 202 -12.64 -17.57 -18.42
C LYS A 202 -13.37 -16.27 -18.11
N LEU A 203 -12.63 -15.20 -17.86
CA LEU A 203 -13.19 -13.84 -17.85
C LEU A 203 -13.21 -13.31 -19.28
N ILE A 204 -14.36 -12.93 -19.80
CA ILE A 204 -14.49 -12.26 -21.09
C ILE A 204 -14.92 -10.80 -20.91
N VAL A 205 -14.41 -9.90 -21.75
CA VAL A 205 -14.91 -8.53 -21.83
C VAL A 205 -16.26 -8.56 -22.54
N VAL A 206 -17.32 -8.13 -21.87
CA VAL A 206 -18.68 -8.07 -22.46
C VAL A 206 -19.09 -6.66 -22.90
N LYS A 207 -18.50 -5.63 -22.29
CA LYS A 207 -18.72 -4.22 -22.65
C LYS A 207 -17.57 -3.36 -22.13
N LYS A 208 -17.37 -2.20 -22.75
CA LYS A 208 -16.55 -1.10 -22.25
C LYS A 208 -17.41 0.16 -22.22
N TYR A 209 -17.21 1.00 -21.22
CA TYR A 209 -17.90 2.28 -21.08
C TYR A 209 -16.85 3.39 -21.07
N ALA A 210 -16.72 4.12 -22.18
CA ALA A 210 -15.78 5.22 -22.31
C ALA A 210 -16.25 6.43 -21.50
N LEU A 211 -15.30 7.12 -20.87
CA LEU A 211 -15.51 8.29 -20.02
C LEU A 211 -14.81 9.52 -20.60
N LYS A 212 -15.38 10.70 -20.36
CA LYS A 212 -14.88 11.97 -20.88
C LYS A 212 -14.39 12.85 -19.74
N TYR A 213 -13.19 13.41 -19.89
CA TYR A 213 -12.67 14.45 -19.01
C TYR A 213 -13.66 15.62 -18.93
N GLN A 214 -13.83 16.17 -17.73
CA GLN A 214 -14.59 17.39 -17.48
C GLN A 214 -13.61 18.47 -16.96
N PRO A 215 -13.67 19.72 -17.44
CA PRO A 215 -12.89 20.81 -16.85
C PRO A 215 -13.37 21.12 -15.44
N PHE A 216 -12.44 21.47 -14.56
CA PHE A 216 -12.71 21.95 -13.20
C PHE A 216 -12.23 23.40 -13.01
N PRO A 217 -12.77 24.13 -12.01
CA PRO A 217 -12.39 25.51 -11.73
C PRO A 217 -10.88 25.69 -11.46
N LYS A 218 -10.28 26.76 -12.01
CA LYS A 218 -8.85 27.08 -11.84
C LYS A 218 -8.45 27.36 -10.38
N ASN A 219 -9.40 27.72 -9.52
CA ASN A 219 -9.22 27.95 -8.09
C ASN A 219 -9.42 26.68 -7.22
N GLN A 220 -9.70 25.53 -7.83
CA GLN A 220 -9.80 24.24 -7.15
C GLN A 220 -8.47 23.50 -7.26
N TYR A 221 -8.00 22.89 -6.16
CA TYR A 221 -6.82 22.04 -6.17
C TYR A 221 -7.07 20.73 -6.97
N PRO A 222 -6.06 20.14 -7.65
CA PRO A 222 -4.84 20.81 -8.09
C PRO A 222 -5.18 21.91 -9.11
N TYR A 223 -4.60 23.11 -8.98
CA TYR A 223 -4.94 24.29 -9.79
C TYR A 223 -4.70 24.13 -11.30
N GLN A 224 -4.03 23.05 -11.70
CA GLN A 224 -3.85 22.60 -13.07
C GLN A 224 -4.01 21.07 -13.13
N TYR A 225 -4.41 20.56 -14.30
CA TYR A 225 -4.53 19.13 -14.55
C TYR A 225 -3.18 18.40 -14.43
N GLN A 226 -3.00 17.59 -13.38
CA GLN A 226 -1.69 17.00 -13.07
C GLN A 226 -1.25 15.92 -14.06
N GLY A 227 -2.18 15.31 -14.80
CA GLY A 227 -1.85 14.42 -15.93
C GLY A 227 -1.24 15.14 -17.14
N HIS A 228 -1.13 16.48 -17.14
CA HIS A 228 -0.60 17.28 -18.27
C HIS A 228 0.94 17.15 -18.46
N GLN A 229 1.62 16.31 -17.68
CA GLN A 229 3.03 15.99 -17.91
C GLN A 229 3.26 15.54 -19.36
N PHE A 230 4.17 16.20 -20.08
CA PHE A 230 4.58 15.90 -21.46
C PHE A 230 3.48 16.05 -22.54
N LYS A 231 2.60 17.06 -22.44
CA LYS A 231 1.52 17.34 -23.44
C LYS A 231 0.56 16.15 -23.67
N LYS A 232 0.35 15.32 -22.64
CA LYS A 232 -0.61 14.20 -22.69
C LYS A 232 -2.05 14.73 -22.78
N PRO A 233 -2.98 13.96 -23.39
CA PRO A 233 -4.40 14.30 -23.41
C PRO A 233 -4.98 14.35 -21.99
N TYR A 234 -6.01 15.18 -21.80
CA TYR A 234 -6.74 15.27 -20.55
C TYR A 234 -7.64 14.04 -20.36
N LEU A 235 -7.44 13.32 -19.26
CA LEU A 235 -8.10 12.05 -18.94
C LEU A 235 -9.06 12.21 -17.75
N PHE A 236 -10.21 11.51 -17.80
CA PHE A 236 -11.10 11.34 -16.65
C PHE A 236 -10.39 10.60 -15.51
N TYR A 237 -9.60 9.57 -15.87
CA TYR A 237 -8.88 8.65 -14.97
C TYR A 237 -9.83 7.95 -13.97
N PRO A 238 -10.68 7.01 -14.45
CA PRO A 238 -11.60 6.30 -13.58
C PRO A 238 -10.83 5.48 -12.54
N ASP A 239 -11.15 5.73 -11.28
CA ASP A 239 -10.56 5.09 -10.13
C ASP A 239 -11.53 4.13 -9.46
N PHE A 240 -12.39 4.57 -8.54
CA PHE A 240 -13.23 3.67 -7.75
C PHE A 240 -14.58 3.41 -8.43
N ILE A 241 -15.31 2.37 -8.00
CA ILE A 241 -16.60 1.97 -8.58
C ILE A 241 -17.62 1.63 -7.48
N ALA A 242 -18.84 2.15 -7.61
CA ALA A 242 -20.04 1.63 -6.97
C ALA A 242 -21.12 1.33 -8.01
N VAL A 243 -21.95 0.32 -7.76
CA VAL A 243 -23.09 -0.05 -8.62
C VAL A 243 -24.38 0.13 -7.83
N SER A 244 -25.41 0.71 -8.42
CA SER A 244 -26.71 0.85 -7.77
C SER A 244 -27.32 -0.51 -7.44
N LYS A 245 -28.11 -0.56 -6.37
CA LYS A 245 -28.75 -1.78 -5.84
C LYS A 245 -29.61 -2.51 -6.89
N ASN A 246 -30.22 -1.75 -7.80
CA ASN A 246 -31.01 -2.28 -8.92
C ASN A 246 -30.19 -2.65 -10.17
N GLY A 247 -28.86 -2.44 -10.17
CA GLY A 247 -27.97 -2.73 -11.30
C GLY A 247 -28.17 -1.84 -12.54
N LYS A 248 -28.94 -0.74 -12.46
CA LYS A 248 -29.17 0.17 -13.58
C LYS A 248 -28.00 1.13 -13.82
N TYR A 249 -27.42 1.66 -12.74
CA TYR A 249 -26.38 2.70 -12.81
C TYR A 249 -25.08 2.22 -12.18
N LEU A 250 -23.97 2.67 -12.75
CA LEU A 250 -22.63 2.59 -12.17
C LEU A 250 -22.13 4.00 -11.89
N TYR A 251 -21.47 4.20 -10.76
CA TYR A 251 -20.83 5.45 -10.36
C TYR A 251 -19.33 5.22 -10.24
N THR A 252 -18.54 6.16 -10.74
CA THR A 252 -17.07 6.07 -10.71
C THR A 252 -16.45 7.45 -10.51
N SER A 253 -15.40 7.50 -9.68
CA SER A 253 -14.58 8.68 -9.44
C SER A 253 -13.57 8.85 -10.57
N GLY A 254 -13.37 10.08 -11.02
CA GLY A 254 -12.40 10.46 -12.03
C GLY A 254 -11.26 11.23 -11.37
N LEU A 255 -10.26 10.50 -10.92
CA LEU A 255 -9.24 10.97 -9.98
C LEU A 255 -8.54 12.26 -10.48
N LEU A 256 -8.15 12.31 -11.75
CA LEU A 256 -7.50 13.49 -12.34
C LEU A 256 -8.46 14.56 -12.84
N SER A 257 -9.75 14.25 -12.99
CA SER A 257 -10.75 15.18 -13.54
C SER A 257 -11.58 15.88 -12.47
N ASN A 258 -11.27 15.67 -11.18
CA ASN A 258 -12.02 16.22 -10.05
C ASN A 258 -13.53 15.94 -10.12
N SER A 259 -13.92 14.87 -10.82
CA SER A 259 -15.29 14.61 -11.26
C SER A 259 -15.75 13.21 -10.88
N VAL A 260 -17.06 13.03 -10.77
CA VAL A 260 -17.71 11.72 -10.63
C VAL A 260 -18.67 11.53 -11.79
N ALA A 261 -18.56 10.37 -12.43
CA ALA A 261 -19.43 9.97 -13.53
C ALA A 261 -20.47 8.96 -13.04
N ARG A 262 -21.71 9.14 -13.52
CA ARG A 262 -22.74 8.09 -13.53
C ARG A 262 -22.88 7.55 -14.95
N ILE A 263 -22.92 6.23 -15.07
CA ILE A 263 -23.13 5.50 -16.32
C ILE A 263 -24.44 4.73 -16.22
N ASP A 264 -25.36 4.91 -17.18
CA ASP A 264 -26.48 3.99 -17.39
C ASP A 264 -25.97 2.71 -18.06
N LEU A 265 -26.05 1.57 -17.38
CA LEU A 265 -25.36 0.35 -17.79
C LEU A 265 -25.96 -0.27 -19.05
N ILE A 266 -27.25 -0.03 -19.32
CA ILE A 266 -27.94 -0.49 -20.52
C ILE A 266 -27.53 0.38 -21.71
N THR A 267 -27.85 1.66 -21.67
CA THR A 267 -27.67 2.60 -22.79
C THR A 267 -26.24 3.10 -22.97
N GLY A 268 -25.39 3.00 -21.94
CA GLY A 268 -24.05 3.59 -21.91
C GLY A 268 -24.02 5.11 -21.72
N LYS A 269 -25.17 5.78 -21.55
CA LYS A 269 -25.23 7.23 -21.37
C LYS A 269 -24.56 7.66 -20.06
N THR A 270 -23.69 8.66 -20.13
CA THR A 270 -22.93 9.19 -19.00
C THR A 270 -23.43 10.57 -18.55
N ALA A 271 -23.44 10.83 -17.25
CA ALA A 271 -23.64 12.16 -16.65
C ALA A 271 -22.53 12.43 -15.62
N TYR A 272 -22.12 13.68 -15.46
CA TYR A 272 -20.95 14.06 -14.66
C TYR A 272 -21.27 15.15 -13.64
N VAL A 273 -20.48 15.21 -12.56
CA VAL A 273 -20.49 16.30 -11.57
C VAL A 273 -19.06 16.55 -11.08
N ASN A 274 -18.69 17.77 -10.70
CA ASN A 274 -17.46 18.03 -9.96
C ASN A 274 -17.68 17.62 -8.49
N ALA A 275 -16.79 16.78 -7.95
CA ALA A 275 -16.86 16.34 -6.56
C ALA A 275 -15.97 17.23 -5.68
N GLY A 276 -14.68 17.21 -5.95
CA GLY A 276 -13.63 17.88 -5.20
C GLY A 276 -12.25 17.55 -5.79
N PRO A 277 -11.17 18.09 -5.21
CA PRO A 277 -9.80 17.67 -5.48
C PRO A 277 -9.59 16.16 -5.27
N TYR A 278 -9.20 15.45 -6.34
CA TYR A 278 -8.88 14.02 -6.33
C TYR A 278 -9.96 13.13 -5.67
N PRO A 279 -11.16 12.99 -6.27
CA PRO A 279 -12.17 12.06 -5.78
C PRO A 279 -11.63 10.64 -5.93
N PHE A 280 -11.67 9.86 -4.84
CA PHE A 280 -11.03 8.55 -4.72
C PHE A 280 -12.09 7.49 -4.45
N ALA A 281 -12.32 7.08 -3.21
CA ALA A 281 -13.31 6.05 -2.88
C ALA A 281 -14.74 6.63 -2.90
N LEU A 282 -15.74 5.81 -3.24
CA LEU A 282 -17.15 6.23 -3.18
C LEU A 282 -18.11 5.12 -2.77
N SER A 283 -19.20 5.51 -2.10
CA SER A 283 -20.27 4.61 -1.66
C SER A 283 -21.64 5.24 -1.82
N LEU A 284 -22.62 4.44 -2.26
CA LEU A 284 -24.03 4.80 -2.20
C LEU A 284 -24.55 4.60 -0.76
N SER A 285 -25.43 5.49 -0.29
CA SER A 285 -26.06 5.41 1.04
C SER A 285 -27.51 5.91 1.01
N ASP A 286 -28.24 5.73 2.12
CA ASP A 286 -29.68 5.99 2.24
C ASP A 286 -30.52 5.31 1.14
N ASN A 287 -30.20 4.04 0.83
CA ASN A 287 -30.82 3.27 -0.26
C ASN A 287 -30.68 3.97 -1.63
N ASP A 288 -29.44 4.23 -2.03
CA ASP A 288 -29.05 4.91 -3.28
C ASP A 288 -29.60 6.34 -3.43
N LYS A 289 -30.06 6.99 -2.34
CA LYS A 289 -30.49 8.41 -2.37
C LYS A 289 -29.34 9.40 -2.23
N ARG A 290 -28.16 8.93 -1.80
CA ARG A 290 -26.93 9.72 -1.65
C ARG A 290 -25.76 8.94 -2.22
N LEU A 291 -24.82 9.66 -2.81
CA LEU A 291 -23.49 9.18 -3.17
C LEU A 291 -22.50 9.97 -2.34
N VAL A 292 -21.72 9.30 -1.49
CA VAL A 292 -20.65 9.92 -0.70
C VAL A 292 -19.31 9.54 -1.33
N VAL A 293 -18.44 10.53 -1.48
CA VAL A 293 -17.18 10.44 -2.22
C VAL A 293 -16.07 10.97 -1.33
N SER A 294 -15.02 10.18 -1.12
CA SER A 294 -13.83 10.67 -0.44
C SER A 294 -12.98 11.51 -1.38
N ASP A 295 -12.60 12.70 -0.92
CA ASP A 295 -11.82 13.66 -1.70
C ASP A 295 -10.38 13.63 -1.17
N TRP A 296 -9.57 12.73 -1.75
CA TRP A 296 -8.20 12.34 -1.34
C TRP A 296 -7.23 13.53 -1.26
N GLY A 297 -7.50 14.57 -2.07
CA GLY A 297 -6.80 15.85 -2.09
C GLY A 297 -7.34 16.91 -1.13
N THR A 298 -8.21 16.54 -0.18
CA THR A 298 -8.82 17.46 0.80
C THR A 298 -8.92 16.84 2.20
N ASN A 299 -9.69 17.48 3.07
CA ASN A 299 -9.99 17.06 4.42
C ASN A 299 -11.48 16.74 4.62
N GLY A 300 -12.02 15.82 3.82
CA GLY A 300 -13.39 15.37 4.00
C GLY A 300 -13.98 14.62 2.81
N VAL A 301 -15.32 14.62 2.79
CA VAL A 301 -16.10 13.92 1.78
C VAL A 301 -17.18 14.81 1.15
N THR A 302 -17.30 14.71 -0.16
CA THR A 302 -18.39 15.32 -0.91
C THR A 302 -19.61 14.41 -0.95
N VAL A 303 -20.80 14.98 -0.71
CA VAL A 303 -22.08 14.29 -0.87
C VAL A 303 -22.78 14.78 -2.13
N ILE A 304 -23.22 13.86 -2.98
CA ILE A 304 -23.88 14.09 -4.27
C ILE A 304 -25.25 13.42 -4.29
N ASN A 305 -26.20 14.04 -5.00
CA ASN A 305 -27.45 13.39 -5.39
C ASN A 305 -27.21 12.51 -6.64
N PRO A 306 -27.33 11.17 -6.55
CA PRO A 306 -26.96 10.24 -7.62
C PRO A 306 -27.95 10.23 -8.81
N ILE A 307 -29.10 10.90 -8.70
CA ILE A 307 -30.09 11.03 -9.77
C ILE A 307 -29.94 12.37 -10.52
N THR A 308 -29.76 13.47 -9.82
CA THR A 308 -29.59 14.80 -10.45
C THR A 308 -28.15 15.14 -10.79
N MET A 309 -27.17 14.37 -10.29
CA MET A 309 -25.74 14.66 -10.41
C MET A 309 -25.39 16.09 -9.94
N LYS A 310 -25.95 16.49 -8.80
CA LYS A 310 -25.65 17.77 -8.13
C LYS A 310 -25.01 17.52 -6.77
N LYS A 311 -23.99 18.33 -6.42
CA LYS A 311 -23.40 18.35 -5.08
C LYS A 311 -24.47 18.79 -4.07
N SER A 312 -24.66 17.97 -3.04
CA SER A 312 -25.57 18.23 -1.91
C SER A 312 -24.85 18.91 -0.75
N GLY A 313 -23.54 18.73 -0.64
CA GLY A 313 -22.70 19.42 0.35
C GLY A 313 -21.34 18.75 0.52
N PHE A 314 -20.63 19.15 1.58
CA PHE A 314 -19.33 18.62 1.99
C PHE A 314 -19.32 18.38 3.50
N VAL A 315 -18.62 17.36 3.96
CA VAL A 315 -18.45 17.05 5.38
C VAL A 315 -16.96 16.92 5.67
N TYR A 316 -16.43 17.79 6.53
CA TYR A 316 -15.04 17.75 6.94
C TYR A 316 -14.75 16.49 7.77
N THR A 317 -13.65 15.80 7.45
CA THR A 317 -13.00 14.81 8.32
C THR A 317 -11.67 15.41 8.78
N GLY A 318 -11.24 15.10 10.01
CA GLY A 318 -10.13 15.78 10.68
C GLY A 318 -10.50 16.60 11.91
N LYS A 319 -9.49 16.97 12.69
CA LYS A 319 -9.63 17.80 13.89
C LYS A 319 -10.05 19.22 13.50
N ARG A 320 -11.16 19.72 14.06
CA ARG A 320 -11.53 21.13 13.97
C ARG A 320 -10.48 21.98 14.69
N LEU A 321 -9.88 22.94 13.99
CA LEU A 321 -8.80 23.79 14.51
C LEU A 321 -9.31 25.14 15.00
N THR A 322 -10.21 25.76 14.23
CA THR A 322 -10.88 27.01 14.60
C THR A 322 -12.39 26.91 14.32
N LYS A 323 -13.14 28.02 14.42
CA LYS A 323 -14.55 28.03 14.06
C LYS A 323 -14.78 27.52 12.62
N ASP A 324 -13.92 27.94 11.71
CA ASP A 324 -14.13 27.83 10.25
C ASP A 324 -13.02 27.02 9.55
N SER A 325 -12.15 26.33 10.30
CA SER A 325 -11.06 25.51 9.75
C SER A 325 -10.91 24.14 10.42
N TYR A 326 -10.43 23.18 9.64
CA TYR A 326 -10.16 21.79 10.01
C TYR A 326 -8.73 21.42 9.58
N GLY A 327 -8.13 20.44 10.24
CA GLY A 327 -6.83 19.91 9.88
C GLY A 327 -6.79 19.49 8.40
N ALA A 328 -5.73 19.89 7.70
CA ALA A 328 -5.45 19.43 6.35
C ALA A 328 -4.73 18.06 6.38
N GLY A 329 -4.56 17.44 5.22
CA GLY A 329 -3.69 16.26 5.07
C GLY A 329 -4.20 14.95 5.69
N VAL A 330 -5.47 14.89 6.11
CA VAL A 330 -6.08 13.71 6.75
C VAL A 330 -6.23 12.50 5.83
N HIS A 331 -6.34 12.75 4.52
CA HIS A 331 -6.28 11.74 3.46
C HIS A 331 -7.38 10.65 3.58
N PRO A 332 -8.63 10.99 3.22
CA PRO A 332 -9.77 10.08 3.34
C PRO A 332 -9.70 8.99 2.25
N THR A 333 -9.17 7.83 2.61
CA THR A 333 -8.80 6.74 1.68
C THR A 333 -9.90 5.68 1.55
N ALA A 334 -10.65 5.34 2.61
CA ALA A 334 -11.61 4.23 2.57
C ALA A 334 -13.07 4.58 2.89
N ILE A 335 -13.97 3.97 2.12
CA ILE A 335 -15.42 4.12 1.99
C ILE A 335 -16.38 2.97 2.41
N THR A 336 -17.29 3.05 3.38
CA THR A 336 -18.40 2.04 3.46
C THR A 336 -19.70 2.60 4.03
N ASP A 337 -20.84 2.17 3.45
CA ASP A 337 -22.17 2.51 3.97
C ASP A 337 -22.60 1.63 5.16
N ILE A 338 -23.44 2.20 6.02
CA ILE A 338 -24.24 1.43 6.98
C ILE A 338 -25.58 1.16 6.30
N LYS A 339 -25.69 -0.06 5.74
CA LYS A 339 -26.74 -0.47 4.81
C LYS A 339 -28.15 -0.06 5.20
N GLY A 340 -28.80 0.63 4.27
CA GLY A 340 -30.18 1.09 4.39
C GLY A 340 -30.37 2.38 5.19
N THR A 341 -29.29 2.98 5.70
CA THR A 341 -29.29 4.20 6.52
C THR A 341 -28.54 5.34 5.82
N PRO A 342 -28.67 6.61 6.26
CA PRO A 342 -27.83 7.70 5.77
C PRO A 342 -26.42 7.71 6.36
N TYR A 343 -26.08 6.77 7.25
CA TYR A 343 -24.77 6.76 7.91
C TYR A 343 -23.70 6.08 7.04
N VAL A 344 -22.52 6.67 7.03
CA VAL A 344 -21.37 6.24 6.23
C VAL A 344 -20.11 6.34 7.09
N LEU A 345 -19.23 5.35 6.96
CA LEU A 345 -17.95 5.26 7.65
C LEU A 345 -16.83 5.58 6.67
N ILE A 346 -15.97 6.51 7.05
CA ILE A 346 -14.80 6.98 6.31
C ILE A 346 -13.56 6.65 7.12
N ALA A 347 -12.50 6.14 6.49
CA ALA A 347 -11.19 6.04 7.10
C ALA A 347 -10.24 7.10 6.52
N ASP A 348 -9.63 7.88 7.41
CA ASP A 348 -8.62 8.88 7.13
C ASP A 348 -7.24 8.25 7.41
N SER A 349 -6.46 7.97 6.36
CA SER A 349 -5.26 7.13 6.47
C SER A 349 -4.07 7.83 7.13
N ASN A 350 -3.91 9.14 6.91
CA ASN A 350 -2.77 9.91 7.44
C ASN A 350 -2.92 10.35 8.90
N ASN A 351 -4.09 10.17 9.53
CA ASN A 351 -4.34 10.61 10.91
C ASN A 351 -4.84 9.49 11.85
N ASP A 352 -4.98 8.26 11.36
CA ASP A 352 -5.47 7.08 12.09
C ASP A 352 -6.88 7.25 12.72
N TYR A 353 -7.80 7.94 12.03
CA TYR A 353 -9.19 8.08 12.49
C TYR A 353 -10.22 7.48 11.51
N ILE A 354 -11.29 6.95 12.09
CA ILE A 354 -12.50 6.54 11.35
C ILE A 354 -13.65 7.47 11.75
N TYR A 355 -14.24 8.12 10.76
CA TYR A 355 -15.36 9.06 10.91
C TYR A 355 -16.67 8.38 10.51
N GLU A 356 -17.65 8.37 11.42
CA GLU A 356 -19.04 8.09 11.06
C GLU A 356 -19.72 9.43 10.77
N ILE A 357 -20.25 9.59 9.56
CA ILE A 357 -21.04 10.76 9.16
C ILE A 357 -22.48 10.38 8.90
N ASN A 358 -23.38 11.37 8.94
CA ASN A 358 -24.73 11.27 8.39
C ASN A 358 -24.79 12.05 7.07
N SER A 359 -24.92 11.35 5.95
CA SER A 359 -24.98 11.91 4.58
C SER A 359 -26.26 12.68 4.26
N LYS A 360 -27.29 12.61 5.11
CA LYS A 360 -28.52 13.41 4.99
C LYS A 360 -28.39 14.76 5.71
N THR A 361 -27.77 14.78 6.90
CA THR A 361 -27.61 16.00 7.71
C THR A 361 -26.26 16.69 7.55
N LEU A 362 -25.32 16.07 6.81
CA LEU A 362 -23.97 16.58 6.54
C LEU A 362 -23.13 16.84 7.81
N LYS A 363 -23.22 15.92 8.78
CA LYS A 363 -22.50 16.03 10.06
C LYS A 363 -21.71 14.75 10.37
N VAL A 364 -20.52 14.91 10.94
CA VAL A 364 -19.85 13.87 11.72
C VAL A 364 -20.71 13.56 12.96
N VAL A 365 -20.93 12.28 13.24
CA VAL A 365 -21.71 11.81 14.40
C VAL A 365 -20.89 10.93 15.36
N LYS A 366 -19.79 10.35 14.90
CA LYS A 366 -18.82 9.62 15.73
C LYS A 366 -17.42 9.71 15.13
N VAL A 367 -16.42 9.71 15.99
CA VAL A 367 -15.01 9.56 15.62
C VAL A 367 -14.45 8.40 16.43
N ILE A 368 -13.72 7.51 15.76
CA ILE A 368 -13.04 6.35 16.36
C ILE A 368 -11.54 6.54 16.11
N ASN A 369 -10.74 6.50 17.16
CA ASN A 369 -9.29 6.49 17.06
C ASN A 369 -8.81 5.06 16.78
N ASP A 370 -8.08 4.86 15.68
CA ASP A 370 -7.59 3.55 15.26
C ASP A 370 -6.20 3.20 15.81
N ALA A 371 -5.47 4.18 16.34
CA ALA A 371 -4.10 4.06 16.84
C ALA A 371 -3.84 2.77 17.65
N PRO A 372 -2.69 2.09 17.45
CA PRO A 372 -2.42 0.78 18.06
C PRO A 372 -2.37 0.85 19.59
N TYR A 373 -1.97 1.99 20.15
CA TYR A 373 -1.95 2.29 21.58
C TYR A 373 -2.23 3.78 21.83
N ASN A 374 -2.54 4.14 23.08
CA ASN A 374 -2.81 5.54 23.43
C ASN A 374 -1.59 6.43 23.16
N ASN A 375 -1.80 7.58 22.52
CA ASN A 375 -0.76 8.52 22.09
C ASN A 375 0.28 7.93 21.11
N ALA A 376 -0.06 6.90 20.32
CA ALA A 376 0.78 6.56 19.16
C ALA A 376 0.78 7.73 18.16
N PRO A 377 1.92 8.01 17.48
CA PRO A 377 1.90 8.88 16.31
C PRO A 377 1.09 8.21 15.18
N PRO A 378 0.56 8.99 14.20
CA PRO A 378 -0.09 8.42 13.03
C PRO A 378 0.84 7.48 12.26
N GLY A 379 0.27 6.41 11.70
CA GLY A 379 1.03 5.38 10.98
C GLY A 379 0.34 4.01 10.95
N SER A 380 -0.92 3.91 11.39
CA SER A 380 -1.75 2.72 11.21
C SER A 380 -2.17 2.55 9.76
N TYR A 381 -2.38 3.66 9.05
CA TYR A 381 -2.83 3.74 7.67
C TYR A 381 -4.10 2.90 7.43
N PRO A 382 -5.26 3.29 7.99
CA PRO A 382 -6.53 2.61 7.75
C PRO A 382 -7.00 2.78 6.29
N ASP A 383 -6.48 1.92 5.43
CA ASP A 383 -6.54 1.97 3.96
C ASP A 383 -7.78 1.30 3.36
N GLY A 384 -8.44 0.44 4.13
CA GLY A 384 -9.62 -0.30 3.70
C GLY A 384 -10.64 -0.43 4.83
N ILE A 385 -11.92 -0.36 4.51
CA ILE A 385 -12.98 -0.44 5.52
C ILE A 385 -14.15 -1.29 5.03
N ALA A 386 -14.68 -2.14 5.90
CA ALA A 386 -15.89 -2.91 5.65
C ALA A 386 -16.81 -2.94 6.87
N PHE A 387 -18.12 -2.80 6.64
CA PHE A 387 -19.14 -2.93 7.67
C PHE A 387 -19.88 -4.28 7.58
N LYS A 388 -20.19 -4.89 8.73
CA LYS A 388 -21.08 -6.06 8.85
C LYS A 388 -21.50 -6.31 10.31
N ASP A 389 -22.78 -6.61 10.54
CA ASP A 389 -23.35 -7.08 11.81
C ASP A 389 -22.90 -6.27 13.05
N ASN A 390 -23.10 -4.95 12.98
CA ASN A 390 -22.71 -3.98 14.02
C ASN A 390 -21.19 -3.94 14.31
N LYS A 391 -20.36 -4.42 13.36
CA LYS A 391 -18.90 -4.38 13.43
C LYS A 391 -18.30 -3.70 12.21
N ILE A 392 -17.23 -2.95 12.46
CA ILE A 392 -16.38 -2.31 11.47
C ILE A 392 -15.08 -3.11 11.42
N TYR A 393 -14.63 -3.45 10.22
CA TYR A 393 -13.35 -4.11 9.96
C TYR A 393 -12.49 -3.11 9.17
N VAL A 394 -11.31 -2.80 9.68
CA VAL A 394 -10.43 -1.76 9.16
C VAL A 394 -9.09 -2.39 8.81
N ALA A 395 -8.64 -2.24 7.57
CA ALA A 395 -7.38 -2.76 7.06
C ALA A 395 -6.29 -1.73 7.28
N ASN A 396 -5.37 -2.04 8.18
CA ASN A 396 -4.36 -1.10 8.66
C ASN A 396 -3.03 -1.41 7.99
N ALA A 397 -2.75 -0.70 6.90
CA ALA A 397 -1.62 -0.92 6.01
C ALA A 397 -0.28 -0.85 6.77
N GLY A 398 -0.13 0.14 7.66
CA GLY A 398 1.07 0.30 8.49
C GLY A 398 1.17 -0.74 9.59
N ASN A 399 0.05 -1.14 10.20
CA ASN A 399 0.03 -2.11 11.32
C ASN A 399 0.00 -3.59 10.89
N ASN A 400 -0.15 -3.90 9.60
CA ASN A 400 -0.24 -5.28 9.10
C ASN A 400 -1.33 -6.12 9.80
N ASP A 401 -2.47 -5.49 10.12
CA ASP A 401 -3.60 -6.14 10.77
C ASP A 401 -4.95 -5.62 10.29
N ILE A 402 -6.00 -6.35 10.69
CA ILE A 402 -7.39 -5.89 10.60
C ILE A 402 -7.89 -5.54 12.00
N ALA A 403 -8.15 -4.27 12.26
CA ALA A 403 -8.81 -3.84 13.48
C ALA A 403 -10.33 -4.06 13.43
N ILE A 404 -10.93 -4.48 14.54
CA ILE A 404 -12.36 -4.75 14.65
C ILE A 404 -13.00 -3.83 15.70
N TYR A 405 -13.91 -2.95 15.28
CA TYR A 405 -14.66 -2.07 16.18
C TYR A 405 -16.11 -2.48 16.31
N ASN A 406 -16.69 -2.27 17.49
CA ASN A 406 -18.14 -2.31 17.66
C ASN A 406 -18.74 -0.95 17.25
N LEU A 407 -19.62 -0.92 16.25
CA LEU A 407 -20.17 0.33 15.71
C LEU A 407 -20.91 1.16 16.77
N LYS A 408 -21.72 0.53 17.66
CA LYS A 408 -22.49 1.26 18.68
C LYS A 408 -21.57 1.98 19.69
N SER A 409 -20.56 1.29 20.22
CA SER A 409 -19.70 1.81 21.30
C SER A 409 -18.42 2.50 20.81
N GLY A 410 -18.04 2.34 19.54
CA GLY A 410 -16.76 2.82 19.01
C GLY A 410 -15.52 2.10 19.57
N LYS A 411 -15.68 1.11 20.46
CA LYS A 411 -14.55 0.42 21.10
C LYS A 411 -13.94 -0.64 20.20
N ARG A 412 -12.61 -0.71 20.18
CA ARG A 412 -11.85 -1.82 19.57
C ARG A 412 -12.13 -3.11 20.34
N THR A 413 -12.52 -4.15 19.61
CA THR A 413 -12.87 -5.48 20.13
C THR A 413 -11.82 -6.55 19.81
N GLY A 414 -10.87 -6.23 18.94
CA GLY A 414 -9.67 -7.04 18.68
C GLY A 414 -8.95 -6.64 17.40
N LEU A 415 -7.84 -7.33 17.14
CA LEU A 415 -7.07 -7.26 15.90
C LEU A 415 -6.93 -8.67 15.30
N ILE A 416 -6.82 -8.77 13.97
CA ILE A 416 -6.49 -10.02 13.26
C ILE A 416 -5.21 -9.79 12.43
N PRO A 417 -4.16 -10.60 12.61
CA PRO A 417 -2.95 -10.51 11.79
C PRO A 417 -3.22 -10.66 10.29
N ALA A 418 -2.66 -9.75 9.49
CA ALA A 418 -2.71 -9.74 8.04
C ALA A 418 -1.34 -10.11 7.42
N ALA A 419 -1.22 -10.03 6.10
CA ALA A 419 0.07 -10.00 5.42
C ALA A 419 0.59 -8.54 5.37
N TRP A 420 1.68 -8.25 4.65
CA TRP A 420 2.20 -6.89 4.55
C TRP A 420 1.28 -5.95 3.76
N TYR A 421 0.99 -4.80 4.37
CA TYR A 421 0.31 -3.68 3.73
C TYR A 421 -1.11 -4.05 3.25
N PRO A 422 -2.04 -4.41 4.17
CA PRO A 422 -3.44 -4.67 3.82
C PRO A 422 -4.14 -3.40 3.29
N THR A 423 -4.49 -3.40 2.01
CA THR A 423 -5.01 -2.23 1.26
C THR A 423 -6.52 -2.18 1.11
N ALA A 424 -7.20 -3.32 1.25
CA ALA A 424 -8.66 -3.41 1.18
C ALA A 424 -9.20 -4.65 1.91
N VAL A 425 -10.42 -4.53 2.44
CA VAL A 425 -11.15 -5.61 3.11
C VAL A 425 -12.60 -5.64 2.63
N ALA A 426 -13.16 -6.82 2.39
CA ALA A 426 -14.55 -7.04 2.02
C ALA A 426 -15.22 -8.08 2.92
N SER A 427 -16.47 -7.81 3.33
CA SER A 427 -17.22 -8.67 4.24
C SER A 427 -18.21 -9.62 3.53
N SER A 428 -18.46 -10.78 4.12
CA SER A 428 -19.45 -11.77 3.67
C SER A 428 -20.09 -12.46 4.90
N LYS A 429 -21.15 -13.27 4.71
CA LYS A 429 -21.95 -13.83 5.83
C LYS A 429 -21.13 -14.38 7.00
N ASN A 430 -20.07 -15.17 6.75
CA ASN A 430 -19.27 -15.84 7.79
C ASN A 430 -17.75 -15.55 7.67
N SER A 431 -17.32 -14.63 6.81
CA SER A 431 -15.89 -14.41 6.53
C SER A 431 -15.61 -13.01 6.01
N ILE A 432 -14.41 -12.49 6.28
CA ILE A 432 -13.82 -11.34 5.59
C ILE A 432 -12.74 -11.80 4.61
N TYR A 433 -12.53 -11.01 3.57
CA TYR A 433 -11.48 -11.19 2.55
C TYR A 433 -10.64 -9.92 2.55
N ILE A 434 -9.33 -10.10 2.61
CA ILE A 434 -8.34 -9.04 2.79
C ILE A 434 -7.37 -9.17 1.62
N VAL A 435 -6.98 -8.06 1.00
CA VAL A 435 -5.85 -8.04 0.07
C VAL A 435 -4.70 -7.24 0.67
N ASN A 436 -3.50 -7.76 0.47
CA ASN A 436 -2.26 -7.29 1.07
C ASN A 436 -1.31 -6.98 -0.08
N ALA A 437 -1.00 -5.71 -0.30
CA ALA A 437 -0.33 -5.25 -1.51
C ALA A 437 1.12 -5.75 -1.61
N LYS A 438 1.81 -5.78 -0.47
CA LYS A 438 3.22 -6.20 -0.34
C LYS A 438 3.37 -7.67 0.10
N GLY A 439 2.26 -8.36 0.38
CA GLY A 439 2.20 -9.81 0.59
C GLY A 439 3.10 -10.33 1.72
N LEU A 440 4.11 -11.13 1.38
CA LEU A 440 5.12 -11.64 2.32
C LEU A 440 6.46 -10.87 2.24
N GLY A 441 6.45 -9.77 1.49
CA GLY A 441 7.57 -8.90 1.15
C GLY A 441 8.41 -9.38 -0.02
N SER A 442 9.39 -8.56 -0.38
CA SER A 442 10.33 -8.76 -1.48
C SER A 442 11.29 -9.93 -1.26
N GLY A 443 12.01 -9.90 -0.13
CA GLY A 443 13.15 -10.80 0.06
C GLY A 443 14.37 -10.39 -0.79
N PRO A 444 15.44 -11.20 -0.81
CA PRO A 444 16.68 -10.84 -1.48
C PRO A 444 16.55 -10.93 -3.01
N ASN A 445 17.09 -9.94 -3.73
CA ASN A 445 16.99 -9.83 -5.19
C ASN A 445 18.03 -10.71 -5.93
N ILE A 446 18.03 -12.01 -5.66
CA ILE A 446 19.09 -12.94 -6.10
C ILE A 446 19.04 -13.31 -7.60
N TYR A 447 18.01 -12.90 -8.34
CA TYR A 447 17.87 -13.19 -9.77
C TYR A 447 17.79 -11.93 -10.65
N TYR A 448 18.25 -10.78 -10.15
CA TYR A 448 18.16 -9.48 -10.82
C TYR A 448 16.72 -9.17 -11.29
N GLN A 449 15.76 -9.45 -10.41
CA GLN A 449 14.34 -9.27 -10.64
C GLN A 449 13.98 -7.78 -10.67
N TRP A 450 12.98 -7.46 -11.49
CA TRP A 450 12.36 -6.14 -11.49
C TRP A 450 11.49 -5.94 -10.25
N ILE A 451 11.43 -4.72 -9.75
CA ILE A 451 10.69 -4.34 -8.52
C ILE A 451 9.18 -4.67 -8.58
N GLY A 452 8.61 -4.80 -9.77
CA GLY A 452 7.23 -5.27 -9.95
C GLY A 452 7.08 -6.79 -9.82
N ASP A 453 8.10 -7.56 -10.16
CA ASP A 453 8.02 -9.02 -10.31
C ASP A 453 8.64 -9.78 -9.10
N PHE A 454 9.17 -9.06 -8.10
CA PHE A 454 9.81 -9.63 -6.91
C PHE A 454 8.99 -9.55 -5.61
N MET A 455 7.86 -8.84 -5.59
CA MET A 455 7.03 -8.60 -4.40
C MET A 455 5.57 -8.91 -4.70
N ASP A 456 5.20 -10.19 -4.69
CA ASP A 456 3.81 -10.59 -4.93
C ASP A 456 2.90 -10.24 -3.73
N GLY A 457 1.62 -9.96 -4.04
CA GLY A 457 0.60 -9.67 -3.04
C GLY A 457 -0.05 -10.93 -2.50
N VAL A 458 -0.96 -10.79 -1.52
CA VAL A 458 -1.69 -11.92 -0.92
C VAL A 458 -3.16 -11.59 -0.75
N VAL A 459 -4.05 -12.50 -1.16
CA VAL A 459 -5.45 -12.53 -0.74
C VAL A 459 -5.61 -13.48 0.45
N GLN A 460 -6.18 -12.98 1.54
CA GLN A 460 -6.41 -13.69 2.80
C GLN A 460 -7.90 -13.76 3.10
N LYS A 461 -8.39 -14.94 3.50
CA LYS A 461 -9.75 -15.20 3.96
C LYS A 461 -9.72 -15.59 5.43
N VAL A 462 -10.46 -14.85 6.25
CA VAL A 462 -10.63 -15.14 7.67
C VAL A 462 -12.06 -15.58 7.95
N ASN A 463 -12.24 -16.75 8.56
CA ASN A 463 -13.54 -17.17 9.09
C ASN A 463 -13.83 -16.41 10.39
N LEU A 464 -14.92 -15.65 10.44
CA LEU A 464 -15.23 -14.76 11.56
C LEU A 464 -15.55 -15.53 12.85
N ASN A 465 -16.29 -16.64 12.77
CA ASN A 465 -16.63 -17.44 13.95
C ASN A 465 -15.38 -18.04 14.60
N TYR A 466 -14.42 -18.49 13.79
CA TYR A 466 -13.13 -18.98 14.29
C TYR A 466 -12.25 -17.83 14.82
N ALA A 467 -12.21 -16.69 14.14
CA ALA A 467 -11.46 -15.52 14.60
C ALA A 467 -11.96 -14.98 15.94
N PHE A 468 -13.28 -14.82 16.13
CA PHE A 468 -13.85 -14.33 17.38
C PHE A 468 -13.59 -15.27 18.57
N LYS A 469 -13.61 -16.60 18.36
CA LYS A 469 -13.21 -17.57 19.39
C LYS A 469 -11.75 -17.41 19.85
N HIS A 470 -10.86 -16.90 19.00
CA HIS A 470 -9.42 -16.77 19.26
C HIS A 470 -8.95 -15.31 19.36
N ILE A 471 -9.87 -14.34 19.46
CA ILE A 471 -9.56 -12.92 19.20
C ILE A 471 -8.52 -12.33 20.17
N LYS A 472 -8.48 -12.80 21.43
CA LYS A 472 -7.45 -12.42 22.40
C LYS A 472 -6.03 -12.80 21.92
N TYR A 473 -5.87 -14.02 21.41
CA TYR A 473 -4.60 -14.51 20.86
C TYR A 473 -4.21 -13.76 19.58
N LEU A 474 -5.16 -13.56 18.67
CA LEU A 474 -4.92 -12.81 17.43
C LEU A 474 -4.50 -11.36 17.71
N THR A 475 -5.17 -10.70 18.67
CA THR A 475 -4.84 -9.35 19.12
C THR A 475 -3.43 -9.28 19.72
N TYR A 476 -3.07 -10.24 20.59
CA TYR A 476 -1.71 -10.35 21.13
C TYR A 476 -0.67 -10.54 20.02
N ARG A 477 -0.96 -11.37 19.00
CA ARG A 477 -0.06 -11.56 17.85
C ARG A 477 0.12 -10.29 17.04
N SER A 478 -0.95 -9.58 16.65
CA SER A 478 -0.85 -8.30 15.92
C SER A 478 -0.01 -7.27 16.67
N LEU A 479 -0.24 -7.09 17.98
CA LEU A 479 0.55 -6.15 18.79
C LEU A 479 2.01 -6.60 18.91
N LYS A 480 2.28 -7.89 19.16
CA LYS A 480 3.64 -8.42 19.30
C LYS A 480 4.48 -8.29 18.03
N ASN A 481 3.85 -8.59 16.90
CA ASN A 481 4.44 -8.55 15.56
C ASN A 481 5.02 -7.17 15.21
N ASN A 482 4.36 -6.10 15.65
CA ASN A 482 4.73 -4.72 15.34
C ASN A 482 5.48 -4.01 16.49
N GLY A 483 5.82 -4.70 17.58
CA GLY A 483 6.49 -4.08 18.72
C GLY A 483 5.58 -3.28 19.66
N PHE A 484 4.26 -3.37 19.50
CA PHE A 484 3.29 -2.51 20.20
C PHE A 484 2.89 -2.98 21.60
N LEU A 485 3.31 -4.18 22.04
CA LEU A 485 3.12 -4.58 23.44
C LEU A 485 3.77 -3.56 24.39
N LEU A 486 3.16 -3.30 25.54
CA LEU A 486 3.67 -2.31 26.50
C LEU A 486 5.14 -2.58 26.89
N SER A 487 5.52 -3.84 27.11
CA SER A 487 6.90 -4.22 27.42
C SER A 487 7.88 -3.94 26.28
N GLN A 488 7.51 -4.21 25.02
CA GLN A 488 8.32 -3.90 23.85
C GLN A 488 8.52 -2.38 23.72
N ARG A 489 7.44 -1.59 23.87
CA ARG A 489 7.50 -0.12 23.79
C ARG A 489 8.30 0.50 24.93
N LEU A 490 8.18 0.01 26.17
CA LEU A 490 8.97 0.50 27.30
C LEU A 490 10.47 0.18 27.13
N THR A 491 10.79 -1.00 26.60
CA THR A 491 12.19 -1.38 26.29
C THR A 491 12.77 -0.49 25.20
N LEU A 492 12.03 -0.29 24.11
CA LEU A 492 12.44 0.59 23.01
C LEU A 492 12.58 2.04 23.45
N GLU A 493 11.65 2.56 24.24
CA GLU A 493 11.72 3.92 24.78
C GLU A 493 12.94 4.10 25.68
N ALA A 494 13.24 3.16 26.59
CA ALA A 494 14.43 3.24 27.44
C ALA A 494 15.73 3.25 26.61
N GLN A 495 15.80 2.45 25.53
CA GLN A 495 16.93 2.43 24.61
C GLN A 495 17.04 3.76 23.83
N ASN A 496 15.94 4.22 23.23
CA ASN A 496 15.88 5.46 22.46
C ASN A 496 16.19 6.69 23.32
N SER A 497 15.64 6.80 24.53
CA SER A 497 15.94 7.88 25.47
C SER A 497 17.41 7.89 25.90
N LYS A 498 18.03 6.71 26.14
CA LYS A 498 19.47 6.61 26.42
C LYS A 498 20.32 7.09 25.23
N ILE A 499 20.00 6.64 24.02
CA ILE A 499 20.69 7.02 22.79
C ILE A 499 20.49 8.52 22.52
N ALA A 500 19.27 9.04 22.56
CA ALA A 500 18.95 10.44 22.31
C ALA A 500 19.61 11.39 23.33
N LYS A 501 19.67 11.04 24.62
CA LYS A 501 20.41 11.82 25.64
C LYS A 501 21.91 11.87 25.33
N PHE A 502 22.49 10.74 24.92
CA PHE A 502 23.88 10.67 24.52
C PHE A 502 24.15 11.52 23.25
N LEU A 503 23.38 11.32 22.17
CA LEU A 503 23.53 12.07 20.93
C LEU A 503 23.38 13.58 21.14
N ARG A 504 22.36 14.04 21.88
CA ARG A 504 22.12 15.47 22.17
C ARG A 504 23.21 16.15 22.99
N SER A 505 23.98 15.41 23.79
CA SER A 505 25.10 15.97 24.56
C SER A 505 26.42 16.04 23.77
N HIS A 506 26.54 15.29 22.67
CA HIS A 506 27.77 15.20 21.88
C HIS A 506 27.66 15.82 20.48
N ILE A 507 26.45 16.04 19.95
CA ILE A 507 26.21 16.49 18.58
C ILE A 507 25.40 17.79 18.60
N LYS A 508 25.98 18.85 18.02
CA LYS A 508 25.32 20.17 17.88
C LYS A 508 24.74 20.41 16.49
N TYR A 509 25.32 19.79 15.47
CA TYR A 509 24.94 19.96 14.07
C TYR A 509 24.91 18.59 13.39
N VAL A 510 23.93 18.41 12.51
CA VAL A 510 23.80 17.24 11.62
C VAL A 510 23.74 17.80 10.20
N VAL A 511 24.64 17.37 9.32
CA VAL A 511 24.51 17.62 7.88
C VAL A 511 24.21 16.30 7.21
N PHE A 512 23.03 16.23 6.61
CA PHE A 512 22.49 15.09 5.89
C PHE A 512 22.93 15.16 4.42
N ILE A 513 23.55 14.09 3.90
CA ILE A 513 23.92 13.95 2.49
C ILE A 513 23.31 12.65 1.98
N LEU A 514 22.35 12.74 1.07
CA LEU A 514 21.73 11.60 0.41
C LEU A 514 22.49 11.26 -0.88
N ARG A 515 22.94 10.00 -1.01
CA ARG A 515 23.34 9.39 -2.28
C ARG A 515 22.38 8.23 -2.57
N GLU A 516 22.04 8.05 -3.84
CA GLU A 516 20.98 7.15 -4.31
C GLU A 516 21.51 6.24 -5.44
N ASN A 517 20.74 5.21 -5.81
CA ASN A 517 21.01 4.26 -6.89
C ASN A 517 22.24 3.35 -6.69
N LYS A 518 22.72 3.21 -5.45
CA LYS A 518 23.78 2.27 -5.05
C LYS A 518 23.51 1.57 -3.72
N THR A 519 23.88 0.30 -3.66
CA THR A 519 23.83 -0.55 -2.45
C THR A 519 25.07 -0.35 -1.56
N PHE A 520 25.08 -0.91 -0.35
CA PHE A 520 26.26 -0.83 0.54
C PHE A 520 27.48 -1.39 -0.20
N ASP A 521 27.39 -2.62 -0.68
CA ASP A 521 28.56 -3.34 -1.15
C ASP A 521 29.10 -2.80 -2.47
N GLU A 522 28.25 -2.26 -3.36
CA GLU A 522 28.71 -1.62 -4.60
C GLU A 522 29.71 -0.49 -4.35
N ASP A 523 29.52 0.28 -3.28
CA ASP A 523 30.37 1.41 -2.90
C ASP A 523 31.46 1.00 -1.87
N PHE A 524 31.14 0.10 -0.93
CA PHE A 524 31.95 -0.21 0.27
C PHE A 524 32.30 -1.69 0.47
N GLY A 525 32.10 -2.56 -0.52
CA GLY A 525 32.30 -4.01 -0.39
C GLY A 525 33.73 -4.42 -0.01
N ASP A 526 34.77 -3.70 -0.45
CA ASP A 526 36.15 -3.97 -0.02
C ASP A 526 36.54 -3.36 1.35
N TYR A 527 35.65 -2.56 1.95
CA TYR A 527 35.95 -1.77 3.14
C TYR A 527 36.08 -2.61 4.41
N LYS A 528 37.29 -3.15 4.62
CA LYS A 528 37.67 -4.06 5.72
C LYS A 528 37.14 -3.72 7.11
N ARG A 529 36.95 -2.43 7.43
CA ARG A 529 36.46 -1.97 8.75
C ARG A 529 34.95 -2.17 8.97
N ALA A 530 34.17 -2.36 7.91
CA ALA A 530 32.77 -2.79 8.01
C ALA A 530 32.63 -4.28 8.36
N GLY A 531 33.70 -5.08 8.19
CA GLY A 531 33.74 -6.49 8.59
C GLY A 531 32.68 -7.31 7.88
N ALA A 532 31.82 -7.99 8.63
CA ALA A 532 30.77 -8.87 8.09
C ALA A 532 29.63 -8.14 7.35
N TRP A 533 29.65 -6.81 7.29
CA TRP A 533 28.67 -5.99 6.56
C TRP A 533 29.15 -5.57 5.17
N ALA A 534 30.33 -6.03 4.74
CA ALA A 534 30.92 -5.74 3.45
C ALA A 534 31.32 -7.04 2.74
N ASP A 535 30.83 -7.25 1.52
CA ASP A 535 31.24 -8.35 0.64
C ASP A 535 32.09 -7.84 -0.54
N PRO A 536 33.41 -8.10 -0.57
CA PRO A 536 34.29 -7.68 -1.66
C PRO A 536 33.92 -8.26 -3.03
N HIS A 537 33.08 -9.30 -3.10
CA HIS A 537 32.60 -9.86 -4.38
C HIS A 537 31.50 -9.01 -5.03
N LEU A 538 30.95 -8.03 -4.31
CA LEU A 538 29.89 -7.13 -4.75
C LEU A 538 30.38 -5.69 -4.97
N ASP A 539 31.65 -5.39 -4.66
CA ASP A 539 32.25 -4.06 -4.86
C ASP A 539 32.45 -3.73 -6.35
N LEU A 540 31.93 -2.58 -6.77
CA LEU A 540 32.04 -2.07 -8.14
C LEU A 540 32.95 -0.84 -8.27
N TYR A 541 33.23 -0.12 -7.17
CA TYR A 541 33.89 1.19 -7.21
C TYR A 541 35.12 1.30 -6.33
N ASN A 542 35.13 0.64 -5.17
CA ASN A 542 36.19 0.59 -4.17
C ASN A 542 36.80 1.97 -3.80
N LYS A 543 37.90 1.94 -3.04
CA LYS A 543 38.60 3.15 -2.58
C LYS A 543 39.19 4.00 -3.71
N LYS A 544 39.44 3.44 -4.91
CA LYS A 544 40.02 4.15 -6.05
C LYS A 544 39.02 5.11 -6.71
N GLU A 545 37.79 4.67 -6.96
CA GLU A 545 36.78 5.51 -7.63
C GLU A 545 35.98 6.35 -6.61
N LEU A 546 35.93 5.94 -5.33
CA LEU A 546 35.25 6.66 -4.25
C LEU A 546 36.17 7.14 -3.12
N PRO A 547 37.33 7.78 -3.40
CA PRO A 547 38.34 8.09 -2.38
C PRO A 547 37.81 9.01 -1.26
N ASN A 548 36.88 9.90 -1.60
CA ASN A 548 36.21 10.76 -0.63
C ASN A 548 35.27 9.97 0.29
N ALA A 549 34.50 9.00 -0.22
CA ALA A 549 33.59 8.20 0.60
C ALA A 549 34.37 7.31 1.58
N TYR A 550 35.45 6.67 1.14
CA TYR A 550 36.34 5.90 2.01
C TYR A 550 37.04 6.78 3.03
N LYS A 551 37.55 7.95 2.64
CA LYS A 551 38.12 8.91 3.59
C LYS A 551 37.09 9.38 4.63
N LEU A 552 35.82 9.50 4.23
CA LEU A 552 34.71 9.80 5.13
C LEU A 552 34.28 8.61 6.00
N ALA A 553 34.52 7.36 5.60
CA ALA A 553 34.32 6.19 6.45
C ALA A 553 35.52 5.93 7.38
N ASP A 554 36.73 6.36 6.99
CA ASP A 554 37.98 6.13 7.73
C ASP A 554 38.13 7.04 8.95
N ASN A 555 37.91 8.36 8.80
CA ASN A 555 38.21 9.34 9.87
C ASN A 555 37.18 9.38 11.02
N TYR A 556 36.20 8.50 10.95
CA TYR A 556 34.80 8.85 11.16
C TYR A 556 33.96 7.56 11.34
N ALA A 557 32.71 7.65 11.77
CA ALA A 557 31.88 6.48 12.10
C ALA A 557 30.95 6.08 10.96
N LEU A 558 31.34 5.03 10.24
CA LEU A 558 30.46 4.27 9.36
C LEU A 558 29.43 3.51 10.20
N PHE A 559 28.16 3.83 10.03
CA PHE A 559 27.09 2.98 10.49
C PHE A 559 26.60 2.11 9.33
N VAL A 560 26.26 0.90 9.68
CA VAL A 560 25.68 -0.13 8.82
C VAL A 560 24.47 -0.70 9.54
N ASN A 561 23.60 -1.43 8.83
CA ASN A 561 22.38 -2.01 9.39
C ASN A 561 21.34 -0.98 9.90
N PHE A 562 21.11 0.08 9.12
CA PHE A 562 19.87 0.86 9.19
C PHE A 562 18.76 0.10 8.44
N MET A 563 17.49 0.36 8.74
CA MET A 563 16.33 -0.39 8.22
C MET A 563 15.20 0.57 7.80
N ALA A 564 14.63 0.38 6.61
CA ALA A 564 13.46 1.11 6.13
C ALA A 564 12.45 0.19 5.44
N ASP A 565 11.17 0.58 5.42
CA ASP A 565 10.08 -0.15 4.76
C ASP A 565 9.81 0.38 3.32
N GLY A 566 10.86 0.82 2.62
CA GLY A 566 10.82 1.29 1.23
C GLY A 566 11.41 0.28 0.24
N GLU A 567 10.75 0.07 -0.88
CA GLU A 567 11.20 -0.78 -1.99
C GLU A 567 11.82 0.02 -3.16
N VAL A 568 11.43 1.29 -3.33
CA VAL A 568 11.91 2.19 -4.39
C VAL A 568 12.28 3.58 -3.86
N THR A 569 12.98 4.36 -4.69
CA THR A 569 13.40 5.73 -4.34
C THR A 569 12.28 6.63 -3.85
N ALA A 570 11.09 6.56 -4.45
CA ALA A 570 9.95 7.40 -4.07
C ALA A 570 9.51 7.19 -2.60
N GLN A 571 9.68 5.97 -2.08
CA GLN A 571 9.41 5.65 -0.68
C GLN A 571 10.63 6.02 0.17
N GLY A 572 11.84 5.73 -0.31
CA GLY A 572 13.10 6.03 0.39
C GLY A 572 13.32 7.51 0.66
N HIS A 573 12.97 8.39 -0.27
CA HIS A 573 13.07 9.85 -0.08
C HIS A 573 12.15 10.31 1.06
N GLU A 574 10.85 9.97 1.03
CA GLU A 574 9.94 10.27 2.16
C GLU A 574 10.42 9.63 3.48
N TRP A 575 10.86 8.37 3.48
CA TRP A 575 11.30 7.68 4.70
C TRP A 575 12.56 8.32 5.32
N THR A 576 13.52 8.76 4.52
CA THR A 576 14.74 9.40 5.04
C THR A 576 14.52 10.79 5.63
N THR A 577 13.49 11.52 5.20
CA THR A 577 13.19 12.87 5.70
C THR A 577 12.02 12.95 6.69
N GLY A 578 11.06 12.02 6.59
CA GLY A 578 9.82 11.98 7.37
C GLY A 578 9.62 10.72 8.24
N ALA A 579 10.52 9.74 8.16
CA ALA A 579 10.45 8.44 8.86
C ALA A 579 9.22 7.56 8.53
N SER A 580 8.47 7.92 7.49
CA SER A 580 7.38 7.13 6.91
C SER A 580 7.08 7.63 5.49
N ASP A 581 6.29 6.87 4.73
CA ASP A 581 5.72 7.29 3.46
C ASP A 581 4.19 7.34 3.50
N SER A 582 3.57 8.01 2.54
CA SER A 582 2.11 8.17 2.46
C SER A 582 1.41 7.06 1.65
N ASP A 583 0.12 6.82 1.95
CA ASP A 583 -0.79 6.02 1.11
C ASP A 583 -0.73 6.45 -0.37
N PHE A 584 -0.69 7.77 -0.62
CA PHE A 584 -0.48 8.35 -1.94
C PHE A 584 0.78 7.79 -2.64
N VAL A 585 1.95 7.85 -2.00
CA VAL A 585 3.20 7.31 -2.57
C VAL A 585 3.07 5.81 -2.79
N GLN A 586 2.59 5.08 -1.80
CA GLN A 586 2.44 3.62 -1.84
C GLN A 586 1.55 3.17 -3.03
N ARG A 587 0.47 3.89 -3.33
CA ARG A 587 -0.44 3.56 -4.46
C ARG A 587 0.03 4.08 -5.82
N THR A 588 0.89 5.11 -5.89
CA THR A 588 1.28 5.76 -7.15
C THR A 588 2.67 5.36 -7.67
N TRP A 589 3.63 5.01 -6.80
CA TRP A 589 4.95 4.53 -7.24
C TRP A 589 4.87 3.32 -8.19
N PRO A 590 3.96 2.32 -7.99
CA PRO A 590 3.92 1.16 -8.88
C PRO A 590 3.52 1.52 -10.31
N GLU A 591 2.69 2.55 -10.45
CA GLU A 591 2.31 3.09 -11.75
C GLU A 591 3.46 3.81 -12.44
N TYR A 592 4.21 4.63 -11.70
CA TYR A 592 5.37 5.35 -12.24
C TYR A 592 6.41 4.37 -12.79
N TYR A 593 6.80 3.39 -11.98
CA TYR A 593 7.78 2.35 -12.35
C TYR A 593 7.30 1.52 -13.56
N SER A 594 6.02 1.14 -13.59
CA SER A 594 5.44 0.42 -14.73
C SER A 594 5.16 1.29 -15.97
N GLY A 595 5.35 2.61 -15.90
CA GLY A 595 5.15 3.55 -17.02
C GLY A 595 3.68 3.87 -17.30
N ARG A 596 2.81 3.66 -16.30
CA ARG A 596 1.38 3.99 -16.30
C ARG A 596 1.07 5.30 -15.57
N GLY A 597 1.99 5.72 -14.71
CA GLY A 597 1.93 6.84 -13.75
C GLY A 597 0.92 7.94 -14.00
N LEU A 598 -0.02 8.04 -13.05
CA LEU A 598 -0.81 9.23 -12.72
C LEU A 598 0.06 10.49 -12.57
N VAL A 599 1.17 10.36 -11.84
CA VAL A 599 2.15 11.41 -11.51
C VAL A 599 3.56 10.86 -11.80
N GLY A 600 4.45 11.71 -12.32
CA GLY A 600 5.87 11.39 -12.51
C GLY A 600 6.68 11.62 -11.24
N ASN A 601 7.41 10.59 -10.80
CA ASN A 601 8.14 10.49 -9.52
C ASN A 601 7.33 10.99 -8.30
N PRO A 602 6.52 10.14 -7.65
CA PRO A 602 5.55 10.58 -6.65
C PRO A 602 6.12 10.88 -5.25
N GLY A 603 7.41 10.66 -5.02
CA GLY A 603 8.11 11.00 -3.77
C GLY A 603 9.34 11.85 -4.03
#